data_AF-A0A852ZD72-F1
#
_entry.id   AF-A0A852ZD72-F1
#
_cell.length_a   1.000
_cell.length_b   1.000
_cell.length_c   1.000
_cell.angle_alpha   90.00
_cell.angle_beta   90.00
_cell.angle_gamma   90.00
#
_symmetry.space_group_name_H-M   'P 1'
#
loop_
_entity.id
_entity.type
_entity.pdbx_description
1 polymer ?
#
loop_
_entity_poly.entity_id
_entity_poly.type
_entity_poly.pdbx_seq_one_letter_code
_entity_poly.pdbx_strand_id
1 'polypeptide(L)'
;MTNTFDRWVLAFDGSCRVCRNMSRAVADACGDKLEVLPLTHPDVREWREQALGASPEWAPTLIRVRSNRVRAWVGIPLGFTLVRHLGPRSTLAVLGALGRIRQTAHRKRLGTLPLIAGLAVAASLTKLDPYSGGRNGDDPRAWVEANGERLPQSYGEVVEYSMAYRQAIFNASSAATKSRLWGEHLRQYGATHPDLSEDQERALRRAMDVLGDESLYAQPSPSERDRVLQELRDEVNASFGGETQSLIATLGPPDLAPAKADCQCSTSSDYCWMGCVPSDSCRRVGGCGTGWVYTCNGWCEGP
;
A
#
# COMPACT_ATOMS: atom_id res chain seq x y z
N MET A 1 32.84 -1.71 -30.63
CA MET A 1 31.50 -1.14 -30.37
C MET A 1 31.18 -1.36 -28.90
N THR A 2 31.37 -0.34 -28.05
CA THR A 2 31.06 -0.40 -26.62
C THR A 2 29.55 -0.25 -26.46
N ASN A 3 28.83 -1.35 -26.22
CA ASN A 3 27.42 -1.30 -25.85
C ASN A 3 27.30 -0.59 -24.49
N THR A 4 26.99 0.71 -24.50
CA THR A 4 26.51 1.41 -23.32
C THR A 4 25.12 0.90 -22.99
N PHE A 5 25.04 -0.07 -22.08
CA PHE A 5 23.77 -0.49 -21.47
C PHE A 5 23.28 0.64 -20.56
N ASP A 6 22.20 1.32 -20.99
CA ASP A 6 21.43 2.28 -20.19
C ASP A 6 20.07 1.65 -19.92
N ARG A 7 19.94 0.97 -18.78
CA ARG A 7 18.70 0.29 -18.37
C ARG A 7 17.95 1.17 -17.38
N TRP A 8 16.65 1.29 -17.59
CA TRP A 8 15.72 1.88 -16.65
C TRP A 8 14.80 0.80 -16.13
N VAL A 9 14.80 0.62 -14.82
CA VAL A 9 14.04 -0.43 -14.13
C VAL A 9 13.12 0.23 -13.13
N LEU A 10 11.82 -0.03 -13.22
CA LEU A 10 10.88 0.29 -12.16
C LEU A 10 10.66 -0.97 -11.32
N ALA A 11 11.16 -0.94 -10.10
CA ALA A 11 11.04 -2.03 -9.15
C ALA A 11 9.87 -1.83 -8.17
N PHE A 12 9.10 -2.87 -7.92
CA PHE A 12 7.97 -2.86 -6.99
C PHE A 12 7.84 -4.19 -6.24
N ASP A 13 6.99 -4.23 -5.21
CA ASP A 13 6.72 -5.48 -4.51
C ASP A 13 5.98 -6.50 -5.40
N GLY A 14 6.66 -7.60 -5.73
CA GLY A 14 6.12 -8.69 -6.54
C GLY A 14 5.03 -9.52 -5.83
N SER A 15 4.87 -9.35 -4.51
CA SER A 15 3.84 -10.02 -3.71
C SER A 15 2.43 -9.56 -4.11
N CYS A 16 2.26 -8.29 -4.47
CA CYS A 16 0.96 -7.72 -4.76
C CYS A 16 0.39 -8.20 -6.12
N ARG A 17 -0.84 -8.75 -6.12
CA ARG A 17 -1.54 -9.19 -7.34
C ARG A 17 -1.77 -8.02 -8.32
N VAL A 18 -1.91 -6.80 -7.81
CA VAL A 18 -1.90 -5.53 -8.57
C VAL A 18 -0.61 -5.36 -9.35
N CYS A 19 0.54 -5.57 -8.69
CA CYS A 19 1.86 -5.36 -9.26
C CYS A 19 2.17 -6.31 -10.42
N ARG A 20 1.67 -7.56 -10.37
CA ARG A 20 1.79 -8.53 -11.49
C ARG A 20 0.90 -8.20 -12.69
N ASN A 21 -0.26 -7.60 -12.50
CA ASN A 21 -1.10 -7.11 -13.60
C ASN A 21 -0.58 -5.78 -14.18
N MET A 22 0.09 -4.98 -13.34
CA MET A 22 0.68 -3.69 -13.69
C MET A 22 1.96 -3.79 -14.51
N SER A 23 2.81 -4.82 -14.32
CA SER A 23 4.01 -5.03 -15.15
C SER A 23 3.67 -5.13 -16.63
N ARG A 24 2.58 -5.81 -16.97
CA ARG A 24 2.12 -5.96 -18.35
C ARG A 24 1.63 -4.63 -18.93
N ALA A 25 0.81 -3.88 -18.17
CA ALA A 25 0.32 -2.56 -18.58
C ALA A 25 1.43 -1.49 -18.67
N VAL A 26 2.45 -1.55 -17.81
CA VAL A 26 3.62 -0.65 -17.85
C VAL A 26 4.54 -1.00 -19.01
N ALA A 27 4.79 -2.29 -19.26
CA ALA A 27 5.52 -2.76 -20.43
C ALA A 27 4.82 -2.34 -21.73
N ASP A 28 3.50 -2.51 -21.84
CA ASP A 28 2.71 -2.10 -23.01
C ASP A 28 2.71 -0.57 -23.21
N ALA A 29 2.72 0.22 -22.14
CA ALA A 29 2.69 1.69 -22.21
C ALA A 29 4.07 2.34 -22.45
N CYS A 30 5.16 1.65 -22.08
CA CYS A 30 6.52 2.18 -22.16
C CYS A 30 7.36 1.54 -23.27
N GLY A 31 6.95 0.39 -23.81
CA GLY A 31 7.79 -0.44 -24.67
C GLY A 31 9.14 -0.72 -23.99
N ASP A 32 10.22 -0.69 -24.78
CA ASP A 32 11.58 -0.99 -24.30
C ASP A 32 12.23 0.12 -23.45
N LYS A 33 11.48 1.19 -23.11
CA LYS A 33 12.02 2.34 -22.36
C LYS A 33 12.07 2.12 -20.85
N LEU A 34 11.29 1.16 -20.33
CA LEU A 34 11.22 0.89 -18.90
C LEU A 34 10.99 -0.60 -18.66
N GLU A 35 11.97 -1.22 -18.04
CA GLU A 35 11.89 -2.59 -17.55
C GLU A 35 11.22 -2.62 -16.18
N VAL A 36 10.57 -3.73 -15.87
CA VAL A 36 9.82 -3.91 -14.62
C VAL A 36 10.30 -5.18 -13.93
N LEU A 37 10.82 -5.04 -12.71
CA LEU A 37 11.34 -6.15 -11.92
C LEU A 37 10.77 -6.13 -10.49
N PRO A 38 10.65 -7.28 -9.81
CA PRO A 38 10.26 -7.28 -8.40
C PRO A 38 11.40 -6.74 -7.52
N LEU A 39 11.04 -6.15 -6.38
CA LEU A 39 12.00 -5.70 -5.35
C LEU A 39 12.87 -6.84 -4.81
N THR A 40 12.37 -8.06 -4.87
CA THR A 40 13.09 -9.29 -4.49
C THR A 40 14.11 -9.75 -5.53
N HIS A 41 14.14 -9.18 -6.74
CA HIS A 41 15.07 -9.60 -7.77
C HIS A 41 16.53 -9.37 -7.31
N PRO A 42 17.44 -10.35 -7.44
CA PRO A 42 18.83 -10.23 -6.96
C PRO A 42 19.53 -8.95 -7.44
N ASP A 43 19.50 -8.66 -8.74
CA ASP A 43 20.07 -7.43 -9.30
C ASP A 43 19.44 -6.16 -8.71
N VAL A 44 18.13 -6.16 -8.45
CA VAL A 44 17.42 -5.00 -7.89
C VAL A 44 17.84 -4.75 -6.45
N ARG A 45 18.04 -5.81 -5.66
CA ARG A 45 18.55 -5.71 -4.28
C ARG A 45 19.95 -5.09 -4.27
N GLU A 46 20.85 -5.62 -5.11
CA GLU A 46 22.22 -5.10 -5.25
C GLU A 46 22.24 -3.64 -5.69
N TRP A 47 21.46 -3.27 -6.70
CA TRP A 47 21.37 -1.89 -7.19
C TRP A 47 20.79 -0.93 -6.15
N ARG A 48 19.78 -1.36 -5.40
CA ARG A 48 19.21 -0.56 -4.31
C ARG A 48 20.21 -0.38 -3.19
N GLU A 49 20.92 -1.43 -2.81
CA GLU A 49 21.96 -1.37 -1.79
C GLU A 49 23.08 -0.40 -2.20
N GLN A 50 23.54 -0.50 -3.45
CA GLN A 50 24.57 0.37 -4.01
C GLN A 50 24.16 1.86 -4.05
N ALA A 51 22.88 2.14 -4.33
CA ALA A 51 22.39 3.51 -4.55
C ALA A 51 21.77 4.17 -3.31
N LEU A 52 21.23 3.38 -2.37
CA LEU A 52 20.45 3.84 -1.22
C LEU A 52 21.04 3.39 0.13
N GLY A 53 22.04 2.50 0.13
CA GLY A 53 22.70 1.98 1.35
C GLY A 53 22.23 0.57 1.76
N ALA A 54 22.84 0.03 2.81
CA ALA A 54 22.72 -1.38 3.27
C ALA A 54 21.29 -1.87 3.60
N SER A 55 20.34 -0.97 3.87
CA SER A 55 18.97 -1.33 4.26
C SER A 55 17.97 -0.32 3.71
N PRO A 56 17.74 -0.32 2.38
CA PRO A 56 16.85 0.65 1.77
C PRO A 56 15.39 0.29 2.05
N GLU A 57 14.59 1.29 2.43
CA GLU A 57 13.15 1.15 2.71
C GLU A 57 12.41 0.34 1.64
N TRP A 58 11.57 -0.61 2.04
CA TRP A 58 10.77 -1.44 1.13
C TRP A 58 9.64 -0.64 0.44
N ALA A 59 10.04 0.18 -0.53
CA ALA A 59 9.16 1.01 -1.33
C ALA A 59 9.45 0.84 -2.82
N PRO A 60 8.46 1.12 -3.70
CA PRO A 60 8.70 1.14 -5.15
C PRO A 60 9.83 2.10 -5.52
N THR A 61 10.74 1.63 -6.37
CA THR A 61 12.01 2.29 -6.66
C THR A 61 12.23 2.36 -8.16
N LEU A 62 12.53 3.55 -8.68
CA LEU A 62 13.04 3.71 -10.03
C LEU A 62 14.56 3.59 -9.98
N ILE A 63 15.13 2.74 -10.82
CA ILE A 63 16.55 2.46 -10.90
C ILE A 63 17.01 2.76 -12.31
N ARG A 64 18.16 3.43 -12.42
CA ARG A 64 18.88 3.59 -13.67
C ARG A 64 20.26 2.97 -13.53
N VAL A 65 20.54 2.01 -14.40
CA VAL A 65 21.83 1.31 -14.49
C VAL A 65 22.54 1.78 -15.75
N ARG A 66 23.66 2.47 -15.59
CA ARG A 66 24.54 2.89 -16.69
C ARG A 66 25.94 2.36 -16.46
N SER A 67 26.31 1.31 -17.17
CA SER A 67 27.62 0.65 -17.05
C SER A 67 27.94 0.31 -15.59
N ASN A 68 28.70 1.17 -14.89
CA ASN A 68 29.09 0.98 -13.47
C ASN A 68 28.50 2.05 -12.52
N ARG A 69 27.45 2.76 -12.95
CA ARG A 69 26.76 3.76 -12.12
C ARG A 69 25.31 3.38 -11.98
N VAL A 70 24.90 3.15 -10.73
CA VAL A 70 23.51 2.94 -10.35
C VAL A 70 22.99 4.20 -9.69
N ARG A 71 21.80 4.63 -10.10
CA ARG A 71 21.04 5.67 -9.42
C ARG A 71 19.65 5.13 -9.11
N ALA A 72 19.16 5.43 -7.93
CA ALA A 72 17.84 5.03 -7.48
C ALA A 72 17.05 6.24 -6.97
N TRP A 73 15.73 6.20 -7.17
CA TRP A 73 14.79 7.19 -6.68
C TRP A 73 13.58 6.51 -6.07
N VAL A 74 13.18 6.96 -4.89
CA VAL A 74 11.98 6.54 -4.15
C VAL A 74 11.08 7.76 -3.90
N GLY A 75 9.79 7.55 -3.65
CA GLY A 75 8.85 8.62 -3.27
C GLY A 75 8.67 9.73 -4.33
N ILE A 76 8.68 11.00 -3.90
CA ILE A 76 8.47 12.16 -4.80
C ILE A 76 9.53 12.24 -5.92
N PRO A 77 10.84 12.07 -5.66
CA PRO A 77 11.88 12.04 -6.70
C PRO A 77 11.65 10.99 -7.82
N LEU A 78 11.05 9.84 -7.48
CA LEU A 78 10.69 8.81 -8.46
C LEU A 78 9.71 9.37 -9.50
N GLY A 79 8.66 10.05 -9.05
CA GLY A 79 7.63 10.64 -9.93
C GLY A 79 8.22 11.66 -10.89
N PHE A 80 9.01 12.61 -10.38
CA PHE A 80 9.68 13.62 -11.21
C PHE A 80 10.63 13.01 -12.25
N THR A 81 11.37 11.99 -11.85
CA THR A 81 12.34 11.33 -12.75
C THR A 81 11.63 10.55 -13.85
N LEU A 82 10.54 9.86 -13.53
CA LEU A 82 9.68 9.23 -14.54
C LEU A 82 9.15 10.25 -15.55
N VAL A 83 8.68 11.43 -15.11
CA VAL A 83 8.16 12.50 -16.00
C VAL A 83 9.23 12.95 -16.98
N ARG A 84 10.45 13.17 -16.48
CA ARG A 84 11.57 13.63 -17.28
C ARG A 84 12.06 12.56 -18.27
N HIS A 85 12.00 11.28 -17.91
CA HIS A 85 12.54 10.20 -18.73
C HIS A 85 11.57 9.68 -19.79
N LEU A 86 10.32 9.41 -19.40
CA LEU A 86 9.31 8.82 -20.29
C LEU A 86 8.50 9.88 -21.04
N GLY A 87 8.54 11.13 -20.56
CA GLY A 87 7.70 12.21 -21.03
C GLY A 87 6.30 12.15 -20.42
N PRO A 88 5.57 13.28 -20.39
CA PRO A 88 4.36 13.43 -19.60
C PRO A 88 3.26 12.41 -19.95
N ARG A 89 3.11 12.00 -21.22
CA ARG A 89 2.07 11.03 -21.63
C ARG A 89 2.35 9.62 -21.12
N SER A 90 3.55 9.09 -21.36
CA SER A 90 3.92 7.75 -20.89
C SER A 90 4.06 7.72 -19.38
N THR A 91 4.52 8.81 -18.75
CA THR A 91 4.49 8.92 -17.30
C THR A 91 3.08 8.98 -16.76
N LEU A 92 2.14 9.68 -17.40
CA LEU A 92 0.72 9.62 -17.01
C LEU A 92 0.10 8.25 -17.27
N ALA A 93 0.58 7.48 -18.25
CA ALA A 93 0.15 6.10 -18.47
C ALA A 93 0.72 5.15 -17.41
N VAL A 94 1.97 5.35 -16.96
CA VAL A 94 2.61 4.60 -15.87
C VAL A 94 1.99 5.00 -14.53
N LEU A 95 1.90 6.30 -14.24
CA LEU A 95 1.21 6.84 -13.07
C LEU A 95 -0.29 6.56 -13.10
N GLY A 96 -0.90 6.38 -14.28
CA GLY A 96 -2.28 5.95 -14.46
C GLY A 96 -2.45 4.44 -14.49
N ALA A 97 -1.39 3.64 -14.65
CA ALA A 97 -1.39 2.21 -14.37
C ALA A 97 -1.20 1.98 -12.86
N LEU A 98 -0.25 2.69 -12.25
CA LEU A 98 -0.07 2.85 -10.81
C LEU A 98 -1.30 3.50 -10.15
N GLY A 99 -2.00 4.35 -10.89
CA GLY A 99 -3.14 5.15 -10.47
C GLY A 99 -4.47 4.74 -11.08
N ARG A 100 -4.61 3.59 -11.76
CA ARG A 100 -5.94 3.01 -12.08
C ARG A 100 -6.61 2.34 -10.87
N ILE A 101 -6.00 2.54 -9.70
CA ILE A 101 -6.64 2.50 -8.38
C ILE A 101 -7.24 3.89 -7.99
N ARG A 102 -7.02 4.96 -8.75
CA ARG A 102 -7.46 6.34 -8.41
C ARG A 102 -7.81 7.20 -9.64
N GLN A 103 -9.09 7.56 -9.74
CA GLN A 103 -9.62 8.76 -10.41
C GLN A 103 -9.84 8.74 -11.93
N THR A 104 -11.11 8.63 -12.32
CA THR A 104 -11.68 9.54 -13.32
C THR A 104 -11.68 10.96 -12.74
N ALA A 105 -10.70 11.77 -13.13
CA ALA A 105 -10.66 13.18 -12.76
C ALA A 105 -11.86 13.94 -13.33
N HIS A 106 -12.51 14.69 -12.44
CA HIS A 106 -13.43 15.78 -12.72
C HIS A 106 -12.97 16.63 -13.92
N ARG A 107 -13.65 16.51 -15.06
CA ARG A 107 -13.79 17.66 -15.97
C ARG A 107 -14.81 18.59 -15.33
N LYS A 108 -14.35 19.75 -14.83
CA LYS A 108 -15.20 20.94 -14.72
C LYS A 108 -15.79 21.19 -16.11
N ARG A 109 -17.10 20.94 -16.28
CA ARG A 109 -17.85 21.45 -17.43
C ARG A 109 -17.86 22.98 -17.28
N LEU A 110 -16.98 23.68 -18.01
CA LEU A 110 -17.29 25.04 -18.41
C LEU A 110 -18.54 24.96 -19.29
N GLY A 111 -19.53 25.79 -18.97
CA GLY A 111 -20.78 25.86 -19.70
C GLY A 111 -20.56 26.25 -21.15
N THR A 112 -21.13 25.46 -22.06
CA THR A 112 -21.49 25.88 -23.41
C THR A 112 -22.95 25.51 -23.65
N LEU A 113 -23.67 26.47 -24.22
CA LEU A 113 -25.10 26.49 -24.55
C LEU A 113 -25.56 25.32 -25.44
N PRO A 114 -26.88 25.05 -25.52
CA PRO A 114 -27.43 23.82 -26.06
C PRO A 114 -27.49 23.84 -27.59
N LEU A 115 -27.16 22.72 -28.22
CA LEU A 115 -27.63 22.39 -29.56
C LEU A 115 -28.38 21.05 -29.50
N ILE A 116 -29.56 21.10 -30.09
CA ILE A 116 -30.63 20.12 -30.10
C ILE A 116 -30.29 18.95 -31.05
N ALA A 117 -30.90 17.80 -30.74
CA ALA A 117 -31.32 16.70 -31.63
C ALA A 117 -30.53 15.38 -31.53
N GLY A 118 -31.24 14.31 -31.20
CA GLY A 118 -30.88 12.95 -31.62
C GLY A 118 -31.01 11.87 -30.53
N LEU A 119 -32.13 11.17 -30.54
CA LEU A 119 -32.46 9.98 -29.73
C LEU A 119 -31.41 8.86 -29.81
N ALA A 120 -31.11 8.22 -28.67
CA ALA A 120 -31.18 6.77 -28.51
C ALA A 120 -31.12 6.40 -27.02
N VAL A 121 -32.20 5.80 -26.52
CA VAL A 121 -32.24 5.15 -25.21
C VAL A 121 -31.35 3.92 -25.29
N ALA A 122 -30.16 4.00 -24.70
CA ALA A 122 -29.43 2.82 -24.26
C ALA A 122 -29.66 2.68 -22.75
N ALA A 123 -30.76 2.03 -22.39
CA ALA A 123 -30.96 1.45 -21.07
C ALA A 123 -30.02 0.24 -20.92
N SER A 124 -28.72 0.49 -20.81
CA SER A 124 -27.72 -0.51 -20.52
C SER A 124 -27.36 -0.42 -19.04
N LEU A 125 -28.08 -1.24 -18.25
CA LEU A 125 -27.69 -1.82 -16.97
C LEU A 125 -26.47 -1.14 -16.29
N THR A 126 -26.74 -0.23 -15.36
CA THR A 126 -25.81 0.02 -14.26
C THR A 126 -25.73 -1.26 -13.42
N LYS A 127 -24.91 -2.22 -13.84
CA LYS A 127 -24.20 -3.04 -12.87
C LYS A 127 -23.30 -2.04 -12.13
N LEU A 128 -23.82 -1.51 -11.03
CA LEU A 128 -23.04 -0.81 -10.02
C LEU A 128 -21.92 -1.78 -9.64
N ASP A 129 -20.75 -1.56 -10.23
CA ASP A 129 -19.54 -2.31 -9.94
C ASP A 129 -19.29 -2.14 -8.43
N PRO A 130 -19.48 -3.19 -7.61
CA PRO A 130 -19.37 -3.11 -6.15
C PRO A 130 -18.03 -2.55 -5.67
N TYR A 131 -17.03 -2.62 -6.55
CA TYR A 131 -15.64 -2.30 -6.28
C TYR A 131 -15.24 -0.85 -6.64
N SER A 132 -16.22 0.04 -6.89
CA SER A 132 -15.95 1.42 -7.34
C SER A 132 -15.60 2.40 -6.22
N GLY A 133 -16.15 2.25 -5.02
CA GLY A 133 -15.88 3.26 -3.98
C GLY A 133 -14.57 2.95 -3.28
N GLY A 134 -13.68 3.93 -3.26
CA GLY A 134 -12.24 3.72 -3.12
C GLY A 134 -11.47 4.27 -4.31
N ARG A 135 -12.08 4.26 -5.51
CA ARG A 135 -11.52 4.88 -6.74
C ARG A 135 -11.95 6.34 -6.95
N ASN A 136 -13.04 6.78 -6.29
CA ASN A 136 -13.73 8.04 -6.58
C ASN A 136 -13.52 9.19 -5.57
N GLY A 137 -12.81 8.98 -4.45
CA GLY A 137 -12.48 10.07 -3.51
C GLY A 137 -13.60 10.45 -2.53
N ASP A 138 -14.64 9.64 -2.40
CA ASP A 138 -15.68 9.80 -1.39
C ASP A 138 -15.14 9.50 0.03
N ASP A 139 -15.84 9.93 1.08
CA ASP A 139 -15.49 9.62 2.48
C ASP A 139 -15.49 8.09 2.70
N PRO A 140 -14.35 7.48 3.11
CA PRO A 140 -14.24 6.03 3.31
C PRO A 140 -15.32 5.45 4.23
N ARG A 141 -15.75 6.19 5.26
CA ARG A 141 -16.77 5.70 6.21
C ARG A 141 -18.16 5.70 5.60
N ALA A 142 -18.56 6.81 4.99
CA ALA A 142 -19.84 6.89 4.30
C ALA A 142 -19.95 5.81 3.22
N TRP A 143 -18.84 5.51 2.53
CA TRP A 143 -18.80 4.39 1.59
C TRP A 143 -18.98 3.04 2.28
N VAL A 144 -18.26 2.77 3.38
CA VAL A 144 -18.39 1.51 4.12
C VAL A 144 -19.82 1.30 4.64
N GLU A 145 -20.42 2.33 5.23
CA GLU A 145 -21.81 2.33 5.70
C GLU A 145 -22.80 2.03 4.57
N ALA A 146 -22.59 2.60 3.39
CA ALA A 146 -23.43 2.37 2.22
C ALA A 146 -23.26 0.97 1.60
N ASN A 147 -22.15 0.27 1.88
CA ASN A 147 -21.86 -1.04 1.27
C ASN A 147 -22.11 -2.22 2.21
N GLY A 148 -22.06 -2.04 3.54
CA GLY A 148 -22.52 -3.03 4.53
C GLY A 148 -22.04 -4.45 4.27
N GLU A 149 -22.94 -5.37 3.91
CA GLU A 149 -22.64 -6.78 3.65
C GLU A 149 -21.80 -7.02 2.38
N ARG A 150 -21.63 -6.01 1.52
CA ARG A 150 -20.85 -6.08 0.27
C ARG A 150 -19.39 -5.67 0.46
N LEU A 151 -18.94 -5.45 1.69
CA LEU A 151 -17.55 -5.09 1.95
C LEU A 151 -16.59 -6.21 1.50
N PRO A 152 -15.42 -5.87 0.95
CA PRO A 152 -14.37 -6.83 0.65
C PRO A 152 -14.04 -7.71 1.86
N GLN A 153 -13.94 -9.02 1.63
CA GLN A 153 -13.74 -10.01 2.71
C GLN A 153 -12.37 -10.71 2.64
N SER A 154 -11.67 -10.57 1.51
CA SER A 154 -10.35 -11.17 1.30
C SER A 154 -9.24 -10.12 1.23
N TYR A 155 -8.03 -10.50 1.61
CA TYR A 155 -6.87 -9.62 1.58
C TYR A 155 -6.62 -9.10 0.17
N GLY A 156 -6.72 -9.97 -0.84
CA GLY A 156 -6.53 -9.63 -2.24
C GLY A 156 -7.48 -8.56 -2.76
N GLU A 157 -8.71 -8.48 -2.24
CA GLU A 157 -9.66 -7.41 -2.59
C GLU A 157 -9.37 -6.13 -1.79
N VAL A 158 -9.09 -6.25 -0.49
CA VAL A 158 -8.85 -5.10 0.40
C VAL A 158 -7.65 -4.28 -0.06
N VAL A 159 -6.55 -4.92 -0.50
CA VAL A 159 -5.34 -4.20 -0.89
C VAL A 159 -5.47 -3.37 -2.17
N GLU A 160 -6.53 -3.57 -2.95
CA GLU A 160 -6.85 -2.75 -4.13
C GLU A 160 -7.30 -1.33 -3.76
N TYR A 161 -7.67 -1.11 -2.50
CA TYR A 161 -8.17 0.17 -1.99
C TYR A 161 -7.02 1.01 -1.43
N SER A 162 -7.19 2.34 -1.36
CA SER A 162 -6.24 3.21 -0.65
C SER A 162 -6.23 2.94 0.85
N MET A 163 -5.16 3.34 1.55
CA MET A 163 -4.97 3.03 2.98
C MET A 163 -6.18 3.43 3.85
N ALA A 164 -6.75 4.61 3.63
CA ALA A 164 -7.90 5.09 4.39
C ALA A 164 -9.16 4.21 4.21
N TYR A 165 -9.35 3.65 3.01
CA TYR A 165 -10.44 2.71 2.73
C TYR A 165 -10.15 1.33 3.32
N ARG A 166 -8.89 0.85 3.28
CA ARG A 166 -8.50 -0.40 3.93
C ARG A 166 -8.78 -0.36 5.43
N GLN A 167 -8.40 0.72 6.10
CA GLN A 167 -8.68 0.93 7.52
C GLN A 167 -10.19 1.00 7.79
N ALA A 168 -10.96 1.69 6.94
CA ALA A 168 -12.42 1.75 7.07
C ALA A 168 -13.10 0.38 6.90
N ILE A 169 -12.72 -0.37 5.87
CA ILE A 169 -13.19 -1.74 5.61
C ILE A 169 -12.83 -2.64 6.80
N PHE A 170 -11.57 -2.59 7.24
CA PHE A 170 -11.10 -3.37 8.37
C PHE A 170 -11.90 -3.07 9.63
N ASN A 171 -12.08 -1.79 9.98
CA ASN A 171 -12.82 -1.40 11.18
C ASN A 171 -14.26 -1.92 11.20
N ALA A 172 -14.95 -1.88 10.06
CA ALA A 172 -16.32 -2.37 9.91
C ALA A 172 -16.45 -3.89 9.73
N SER A 173 -15.34 -4.60 9.52
CA SER A 173 -15.33 -6.05 9.36
C SER A 173 -15.51 -6.79 10.68
N SER A 174 -16.04 -8.02 10.61
CA SER A 174 -16.12 -8.94 11.75
C SER A 174 -14.74 -9.33 12.28
N ALA A 175 -14.69 -9.85 13.51
CA ALA A 175 -13.46 -10.38 14.11
C ALA A 175 -12.82 -11.47 13.23
N ALA A 176 -13.62 -12.44 12.76
CA ALA A 176 -13.18 -13.48 11.82
C ALA A 176 -12.59 -12.93 10.52
N THR A 177 -13.16 -11.86 9.97
CA THR A 177 -12.60 -11.23 8.76
C THR A 177 -11.30 -10.49 9.06
N LYS A 178 -11.22 -9.75 10.18
CA LYS A 178 -10.00 -9.06 10.60
C LYS A 178 -8.82 -10.01 10.77
N SER A 179 -9.00 -11.12 11.48
CA SER A 179 -7.97 -12.12 11.68
C SER A 179 -7.56 -12.81 10.37
N ARG A 180 -8.53 -13.14 9.51
CA ARG A 180 -8.25 -13.70 8.18
C ARG A 180 -7.40 -12.76 7.32
N LEU A 181 -7.72 -11.47 7.30
CA LEU A 181 -6.98 -10.47 6.51
C LEU A 181 -5.50 -10.41 6.92
N TRP A 182 -5.21 -10.40 8.23
CA TRP A 182 -3.83 -10.44 8.73
C TRP A 182 -3.13 -11.77 8.43
N GLY A 183 -3.81 -12.89 8.62
CA GLY A 183 -3.26 -14.20 8.28
C GLY A 183 -2.95 -14.36 6.78
N GLU A 184 -3.76 -13.79 5.89
CA GLU A 184 -3.49 -13.74 4.45
C GLU A 184 -2.33 -12.81 4.10
N HIS A 185 -2.26 -11.62 4.72
CA HIS A 185 -1.16 -10.68 4.55
C HIS A 185 0.21 -11.31 4.87
N LEU A 186 0.32 -11.93 6.06
CA LEU A 186 1.57 -12.50 6.54
C LEU A 186 1.97 -13.77 5.77
N ARG A 187 1.01 -14.62 5.40
CA ARG A 187 1.28 -15.76 4.51
C ARG A 187 1.79 -15.31 3.14
N GLN A 188 1.20 -14.24 2.61
CA GLN A 188 1.66 -13.68 1.35
C GLN A 188 3.08 -13.10 1.46
N TYR A 189 3.39 -12.43 2.57
CA TYR A 189 4.75 -11.95 2.84
C TYR A 189 5.76 -13.11 2.86
N GLY A 190 5.49 -14.18 3.62
CA GLY A 190 6.38 -15.35 3.67
C GLY A 190 6.56 -16.02 2.31
N ALA A 191 5.50 -16.15 1.53
CA ALA A 191 5.56 -16.74 0.18
C ALA A 191 6.42 -15.92 -0.81
N THR A 192 6.62 -14.62 -0.56
CA THR A 192 7.42 -13.75 -1.43
C THR A 192 8.81 -13.45 -0.91
N HIS A 193 9.15 -13.95 0.27
CA HIS A 193 10.48 -13.85 0.86
C HIS A 193 10.99 -15.28 1.15
N PRO A 194 11.43 -16.03 0.12
CA PRO A 194 11.92 -17.40 0.33
C PRO A 194 13.27 -17.47 1.07
N ASP A 195 13.94 -16.32 1.27
CA ASP A 195 15.28 -16.22 1.83
C ASP A 195 15.26 -15.84 3.33
N LEU A 196 14.14 -16.00 4.03
CA LEU A 196 14.01 -15.64 5.44
C LEU A 196 14.95 -16.50 6.31
N SER A 197 15.58 -15.86 7.29
CA SER A 197 16.34 -16.59 8.31
C SER A 197 15.41 -17.40 9.21
N GLU A 198 15.95 -18.40 9.91
CA GLU A 198 15.16 -19.18 10.89
C GLU A 198 14.49 -18.27 11.95
N ASP A 199 15.17 -17.20 12.37
CA ASP A 199 14.66 -16.24 13.34
C ASP A 199 13.48 -15.44 12.76
N GLN A 200 13.60 -14.99 11.52
CA GLN A 200 12.55 -14.30 10.78
C GLN A 200 11.34 -15.21 10.54
N GLU A 201 11.54 -16.47 10.17
CA GLU A 201 10.46 -17.44 10.02
C GLU A 201 9.72 -17.73 11.33
N ARG A 202 10.44 -17.76 12.46
CA ARG A 202 9.82 -17.90 13.79
C ARG A 202 9.00 -16.67 14.15
N ALA A 203 9.54 -15.46 13.97
CA ALA A 203 8.82 -14.22 14.22
C ALA A 203 7.59 -14.06 13.30
N LEU A 204 7.69 -14.46 12.02
CA LEU A 204 6.57 -14.43 11.08
C LEU A 204 5.47 -15.43 11.49
N ARG A 205 5.83 -16.64 11.90
CA ARG A 205 4.86 -17.62 12.45
C ARG A 205 4.17 -17.09 13.69
N ARG A 206 4.92 -16.50 14.61
CA ARG A 206 4.35 -15.87 15.80
C ARG A 206 3.37 -14.75 15.45
N ALA A 207 3.70 -13.91 14.47
CA ALA A 207 2.79 -12.88 13.98
C ALA A 207 1.51 -13.47 13.38
N MET A 208 1.62 -14.57 12.62
CA MET A 208 0.46 -15.28 12.07
C MET A 208 -0.42 -15.88 13.17
N ASP A 209 0.17 -16.43 14.23
CA ASP A 209 -0.59 -17.01 15.34
C ASP A 209 -1.33 -15.92 16.13
N VAL A 210 -0.67 -14.78 16.42
CA VAL A 210 -1.26 -13.70 17.22
C VAL A 210 -2.27 -12.89 16.42
N LEU A 211 -1.90 -12.40 15.23
CA LEU A 211 -2.78 -11.54 14.41
C LEU A 211 -3.81 -12.35 13.62
N GLY A 212 -3.60 -13.65 13.47
CA GLY A 212 -4.57 -14.59 12.90
C GLY A 212 -5.57 -15.15 13.91
N ASP A 213 -5.42 -14.84 15.20
CA ASP A 213 -6.39 -15.22 16.23
C ASP A 213 -7.60 -14.28 16.19
N GLU A 214 -8.79 -14.85 15.98
CA GLU A 214 -10.05 -14.11 16.03
C GLU A 214 -10.32 -13.48 17.40
N SER A 215 -9.86 -14.11 18.48
CA SER A 215 -10.05 -13.64 19.85
C SER A 215 -9.45 -12.25 20.10
N LEU A 216 -8.37 -11.92 19.38
CA LEU A 216 -7.72 -10.60 19.41
C LEU A 216 -8.68 -9.47 19.01
N TYR A 217 -9.64 -9.76 18.13
CA TYR A 217 -10.58 -8.79 17.58
C TYR A 217 -11.99 -8.88 18.18
N ALA A 218 -12.27 -9.93 18.96
CA ALA A 218 -13.58 -10.23 19.52
C ALA A 218 -13.88 -9.58 20.90
N GLN A 219 -13.18 -8.49 21.25
CA GLN A 219 -13.23 -7.78 22.54
C GLN A 219 -12.38 -8.39 23.68
N PRO A 220 -11.06 -8.54 23.51
CA PRO A 220 -10.17 -8.93 24.61
C PRO A 220 -10.04 -7.80 25.66
N SER A 221 -9.59 -8.13 26.87
CA SER A 221 -9.18 -7.15 27.87
C SER A 221 -8.10 -6.21 27.27
N PRO A 222 -8.24 -4.88 27.36
CA PRO A 222 -7.27 -3.95 26.79
C PRO A 222 -5.85 -4.19 27.27
N SER A 223 -5.64 -4.45 28.56
CA SER A 223 -4.30 -4.62 29.15
C SER A 223 -3.59 -5.91 28.69
N GLU A 224 -4.35 -7.00 28.56
CA GLU A 224 -3.80 -8.27 28.09
C GLU A 224 -3.44 -8.19 26.61
N ARG A 225 -4.35 -7.63 25.81
CA ARG A 225 -4.11 -7.38 24.39
C ARG A 225 -2.87 -6.51 24.18
N ASP A 226 -2.75 -5.41 24.92
CA ASP A 226 -1.63 -4.48 24.77
C ASP A 226 -0.30 -5.15 25.11
N ARG A 227 -0.26 -5.99 26.15
CA ARG A 227 0.94 -6.78 26.48
C ARG A 227 1.32 -7.73 25.35
N VAL A 228 0.36 -8.52 24.86
CA VAL A 228 0.60 -9.51 23.78
C VAL A 228 1.09 -8.82 22.50
N LEU A 229 0.51 -7.68 22.15
CA LEU A 229 0.90 -6.95 20.93
C LEU A 229 2.22 -6.19 21.07
N GLN A 230 2.57 -5.75 22.27
CA GLN A 230 3.89 -5.17 22.54
C GLN A 230 4.98 -6.25 22.46
N GLU A 231 4.76 -7.41 23.10
CA GLU A 231 5.68 -8.56 23.01
C GLU A 231 5.87 -8.99 21.55
N LEU A 232 4.77 -9.12 20.78
CA LEU A 232 4.84 -9.42 19.36
C LEU A 232 5.66 -8.38 18.59
N ARG A 233 5.44 -7.09 18.84
CA ARG A 233 6.16 -6.01 18.18
C ARG A 233 7.66 -6.11 18.45
N ASP A 234 8.05 -6.35 19.68
CA ASP A 234 9.46 -6.42 20.07
C ASP A 234 10.16 -7.62 19.40
N GLU A 235 9.50 -8.78 19.33
CA GLU A 235 9.99 -9.97 18.64
C GLU A 235 10.16 -9.77 17.13
N VAL A 236 9.14 -9.20 16.47
CA VAL A 236 9.20 -8.91 15.04
C VAL A 236 10.28 -7.86 14.76
N ASN A 237 10.39 -6.82 15.59
CA ASN A 237 11.41 -5.79 15.44
C ASN A 237 12.84 -6.31 15.63
N ALA A 238 13.05 -7.22 16.57
CA ALA A 238 14.35 -7.87 16.74
C ALA A 238 14.81 -8.65 15.50
N SER A 239 13.86 -9.20 14.73
CA SER A 239 14.16 -10.07 13.57
C SER A 239 14.12 -9.35 12.21
N PHE A 240 13.26 -8.32 12.08
CA PHE A 240 12.97 -7.63 10.81
C PHE A 240 13.39 -6.16 10.79
N GLY A 241 13.67 -5.56 11.94
CA GLY A 241 14.09 -4.16 12.05
C GLY A 241 13.14 -3.21 11.31
N GLY A 242 13.65 -2.54 10.27
CA GLY A 242 12.90 -1.55 9.49
C GLY A 242 11.64 -2.07 8.78
N GLU A 243 11.48 -3.39 8.61
CA GLU A 243 10.29 -3.97 7.97
C GLU A 243 9.12 -4.22 8.92
N THR A 244 9.32 -4.03 10.24
CA THR A 244 8.31 -4.32 11.28
C THR A 244 6.99 -3.60 11.01
N GLN A 245 7.03 -2.32 10.66
CA GLN A 245 5.80 -1.56 10.39
C GLN A 245 5.00 -2.14 9.22
N SER A 246 5.69 -2.53 8.14
CA SER A 246 5.08 -3.10 6.95
C SER A 246 4.46 -4.47 7.22
N LEU A 247 5.00 -5.23 8.18
CA LEU A 247 4.55 -6.57 8.54
C LEU A 247 3.34 -6.59 9.48
N ILE A 248 3.35 -5.75 10.51
CA ILE A 248 2.39 -5.88 11.61
C ILE A 248 1.62 -4.60 11.93
N ALA A 249 1.90 -3.48 11.25
CA ALA A 249 1.20 -2.21 11.47
C ALA A 249 0.62 -1.60 10.18
N THR A 250 0.79 -2.26 9.04
CA THR A 250 0.26 -1.84 7.75
C THR A 250 -0.35 -3.02 7.02
N LEU A 251 -1.66 -3.01 6.78
CA LEU A 251 -2.30 -4.07 6.00
C LEU A 251 -2.12 -3.81 4.50
N GLY A 252 -1.18 -4.54 3.92
CA GLY A 252 -0.80 -4.43 2.52
C GLY A 252 0.25 -3.33 2.25
N PRO A 253 0.58 -3.08 0.98
CA PRO A 253 1.67 -2.18 0.62
C PRO A 253 1.35 -0.71 0.98
N PRO A 254 2.37 0.10 1.30
CA PRO A 254 2.16 1.52 1.56
C PRO A 254 1.58 2.24 0.34
N ASP A 255 0.78 3.28 0.59
CA ASP A 255 0.28 4.14 -0.48
C ASP A 255 1.45 4.94 -1.08
N LEU A 256 1.59 4.92 -2.41
CA LEU A 256 2.59 5.69 -3.15
C LEU A 256 2.46 7.22 -2.99
N ALA A 257 1.30 7.68 -2.51
CA ALA A 257 1.07 9.06 -2.13
C ALA A 257 0.18 9.05 -0.88
N PRO A 258 0.69 9.48 0.30
CA PRO A 258 -0.12 9.56 1.49
C PRO A 258 -1.29 10.50 1.21
N ALA A 259 -2.51 9.98 1.26
CA ALA A 259 -3.66 10.86 1.42
C ALA A 259 -3.47 11.63 2.73
N LYS A 260 -3.96 12.86 2.79
CA LYS A 260 -4.00 13.63 4.04
C LYS A 260 -5.00 12.94 4.98
N ALA A 261 -4.56 11.89 5.66
CA ALA A 261 -5.32 11.21 6.69
C ALA A 261 -5.49 12.15 7.88
N ASP A 262 -6.58 11.98 8.64
CA ASP A 262 -6.91 12.85 9.76
C ASP A 262 -6.09 12.48 11.01
N CYS A 263 -6.03 11.23 11.46
CA CYS A 263 -5.00 10.78 12.39
C CYS A 263 -4.19 9.66 11.72
N GLN A 264 -2.89 9.56 12.00
CA GLN A 264 -1.98 8.63 11.31
C GLN A 264 -1.28 7.64 12.24
N CYS A 265 -1.25 7.92 13.54
CA CYS A 265 -0.58 7.08 14.53
C CYS A 265 -1.39 6.95 15.81
N SER A 266 -0.99 6.00 16.64
CA SER A 266 -1.51 5.81 17.99
C SER A 266 -0.41 6.04 19.01
N THR A 267 -0.68 6.87 20.02
CA THR A 267 0.23 7.07 21.16
C THR A 267 0.43 5.81 22.01
N SER A 268 -0.42 4.79 21.86
CA SER A 268 -0.31 3.51 22.58
C SER A 268 0.50 2.45 21.82
N SER A 269 0.64 2.60 20.51
CA SER A 269 1.39 1.68 19.65
C SER A 269 1.91 2.45 18.44
N ASP A 270 3.07 3.07 18.66
CA ASP A 270 3.61 4.08 17.76
C ASP A 270 4.68 3.51 16.82
N TYR A 271 4.52 3.70 15.52
CA TYR A 271 5.47 3.31 14.48
C TYR A 271 6.13 4.51 13.80
N CYS A 272 5.94 5.72 14.35
CA CYS A 272 6.55 6.94 13.85
C CYS A 272 8.04 7.00 14.20
N TRP A 273 8.82 7.65 13.34
CA TRP A 273 10.26 7.81 13.53
C TRP A 273 10.62 8.68 14.75
N MET A 274 9.99 9.87 14.90
CA MET A 274 10.26 10.77 16.03
C MET A 274 9.21 10.70 17.16
N GLY A 275 8.22 9.81 17.02
CA GLY A 275 7.12 9.73 17.96
C GLY A 275 5.77 10.10 17.36
N CYS A 276 4.71 9.60 17.99
CA CYS A 276 3.33 9.97 17.74
C CYS A 276 2.92 11.13 18.66
N VAL A 277 2.63 12.29 18.07
CA VAL A 277 2.15 13.45 18.83
C VAL A 277 0.64 13.41 18.93
N PRO A 278 0.06 13.38 20.15
CA PRO A 278 -1.38 13.38 20.33
C PRO A 278 -2.00 14.65 19.76
N SER A 279 -3.17 14.51 19.15
CA SER A 279 -3.91 15.61 18.54
C SER A 279 -5.39 15.53 18.87
N ASP A 280 -5.94 16.63 19.36
CA ASP A 280 -7.39 16.81 19.53
C ASP A 280 -8.06 17.33 18.24
N SER A 281 -7.27 17.80 17.28
CA SER A 281 -7.78 18.35 16.01
C SER A 281 -8.07 17.28 14.97
N CYS A 282 -7.72 16.02 15.25
CA CYS A 282 -7.98 14.91 14.34
C CYS A 282 -9.08 13.97 14.83
N ARG A 283 -9.84 13.41 13.89
CA ARG A 283 -10.89 12.47 14.21
C ARG A 283 -10.33 11.09 14.55
N ARG A 284 -10.53 10.71 15.81
CA ARG A 284 -10.13 9.41 16.36
C ARG A 284 -10.89 8.26 15.69
N VAL A 285 -10.17 7.32 15.12
CA VAL A 285 -10.69 6.12 14.45
C VAL A 285 -9.80 4.92 14.77
N GLY A 286 -10.32 3.69 14.71
CA GLY A 286 -9.49 2.50 14.75
C GLY A 286 -8.61 2.37 13.50
N GLY A 287 -7.63 1.48 13.51
CA GLY A 287 -6.80 1.20 12.34
C GLY A 287 -5.34 1.64 12.46
N CYS A 288 -4.86 1.94 13.66
CA CYS A 288 -3.45 2.27 13.92
C CYS A 288 -2.77 1.21 14.79
N GLY A 289 -1.43 1.26 14.82
CA GLY A 289 -0.59 0.39 15.64
C GLY A 289 -0.60 -1.07 15.20
N THR A 290 -0.03 -1.93 16.06
CA THR A 290 0.07 -3.37 15.81
C THR A 290 -1.30 -3.98 15.57
N GLY A 291 -1.47 -4.74 14.48
CA GLY A 291 -2.71 -5.43 14.16
C GLY A 291 -3.90 -4.52 13.85
N TRP A 292 -3.69 -3.21 13.74
CA TRP A 292 -4.74 -2.19 13.54
C TRP A 292 -5.80 -2.14 14.65
N VAL A 293 -5.47 -2.59 15.86
CA VAL A 293 -6.42 -2.61 16.99
C VAL A 293 -6.47 -1.30 17.77
N TYR A 294 -5.53 -0.39 17.54
CA TYR A 294 -5.40 0.84 18.31
C TYR A 294 -6.13 2.00 17.64
N THR A 295 -6.59 2.93 18.48
CA THR A 295 -7.15 4.20 18.04
C THR A 295 -6.04 5.09 17.50
N CYS A 296 -6.19 5.54 16.26
CA CYS A 296 -5.45 6.64 15.69
C CYS A 296 -5.83 7.94 16.42
N ASN A 297 -4.88 8.56 17.10
CA ASN A 297 -5.12 9.74 17.96
C ASN A 297 -4.02 10.80 17.84
N GLY A 298 -3.14 10.69 16.85
CA GLY A 298 -2.04 11.61 16.65
C GLY A 298 -1.46 11.60 15.24
N TRP A 299 -0.36 12.33 15.10
CA TRP A 299 0.43 12.47 13.87
C TRP A 299 1.87 12.04 14.12
N CYS A 300 2.48 11.41 13.13
CA CYS A 300 3.92 11.17 13.17
C CYS A 300 4.65 12.51 13.04
N GLU A 301 5.51 12.80 14.01
CA GLU A 301 6.51 13.85 13.83
C GLU A 301 7.48 13.42 12.71
N GLY A 302 7.52 14.20 11.64
CA GLY A 302 8.49 14.05 10.56
C GLY A 302 9.77 14.81 10.87
N PRO A 303 10.92 14.43 10.30
CA PRO A 303 12.13 15.27 10.33
C PRO A 303 11.91 16.65 9.69
#